data_AF-A0A316WZV3-F1
#
_entry.id   AF-A0A316WZV3-F1
#
_cell.length_a   1.000
_cell.length_b   1.000
_cell.length_c   1.000
_cell.angle_alpha   90.00
_cell.angle_beta   90.00
_cell.angle_gamma   90.00
#
_symmetry.space_group_name_H-M   'P 1'
#
loop_
_entity.id
_entity.type
_entity.pdbx_description
1 polymer ?
#
loop_
_entity_poly.entity_id
_entity_poly.type
_entity_poly.pdbx_seq_one_letter_code
_entity_poly.pdbx_strand_id
1 'polypeptide(L)'
;MNISAYILEYLKQYGIATVPGFGVFSLKNSKAIINSENGSILPPASEIKFAIDYEVQTDELAAFIATQKQMSLEASKSDLKIQTDFWKKKLQAEQILEIQSLGTIFIEEGHTHFKGNRVEAGHPDFYGLEEIRFSDINNGEKVKTLEKREKDYKFNKSILWIFLLIIPVLGIIYFAFTQQELLFGKKSFNKVSVQTSTHRIVKDTIKVMVHTPKTPVSDSLKKDSLVKPAVQGTKTVPATRNNTKNKWQK
;
A
#
# COMPACT_ATOMS: atom_id res chain seq x y z
N MET A 1 -20.07 -33.75 -16.22
CA MET A 1 -19.20 -34.06 -15.07
C MET A 1 -18.02 -33.09 -15.08
N ASN A 2 -17.51 -32.63 -13.93
CA ASN A 2 -16.55 -31.51 -13.92
C ASN A 2 -15.09 -31.96 -14.12
N ILE A 3 -14.77 -32.40 -15.35
CA ILE A 3 -13.44 -32.92 -15.73
C ILE A 3 -12.34 -31.84 -15.68
N SER A 4 -12.66 -30.57 -15.95
CA SER A 4 -11.69 -29.48 -15.90
C SER A 4 -11.18 -29.17 -14.49
N ALA A 5 -11.94 -29.50 -13.44
CA ALA A 5 -11.46 -29.43 -12.06
C ALA A 5 -10.30 -30.42 -11.81
N TYR A 6 -10.46 -31.68 -12.21
CA TYR A 6 -9.40 -32.69 -12.06
C TYR A 6 -8.18 -32.40 -12.95
N ILE A 7 -8.37 -31.79 -14.13
CA ILE A 7 -7.27 -31.30 -14.96
C ILE A 7 -6.51 -30.18 -14.23
N LEU A 8 -7.21 -29.25 -13.55
CA LEU A 8 -6.56 -28.22 -12.73
C LEU A 8 -5.81 -28.83 -11.53
N GLU A 9 -6.34 -29.87 -10.89
CA GLU A 9 -5.66 -30.58 -9.79
C GLU A 9 -4.38 -31.27 -10.27
N TYR A 10 -4.46 -32.03 -11.37
CA TYR A 10 -3.28 -32.64 -12.02
C TYR A 10 -2.26 -31.57 -12.41
N LEU A 11 -2.71 -30.48 -13.02
CA LEU A 11 -1.88 -29.35 -13.44
C LEU A 11 -1.22 -28.64 -12.24
N LYS A 12 -1.92 -28.51 -11.10
CA LYS A 12 -1.36 -27.99 -9.83
C LYS A 12 -0.30 -28.93 -9.24
N GLN A 13 -0.42 -30.25 -9.44
CA GLN A 13 0.51 -31.24 -8.87
C GLN A 13 1.75 -31.50 -9.75
N TYR A 14 1.60 -31.53 -11.07
CA TYR A 14 2.66 -31.93 -12.02
C TYR A 14 3.13 -30.79 -12.94
N GLY A 15 2.48 -29.61 -12.91
CA GLY A 15 2.84 -28.44 -13.72
C GLY A 15 2.45 -28.54 -15.21
N ILE A 16 2.26 -29.76 -15.74
CA ILE A 16 1.82 -30.05 -17.10
C ILE A 16 0.69 -31.09 -17.03
N ALA A 17 -0.34 -30.94 -17.88
CA ALA A 17 -1.46 -31.87 -17.98
C ALA A 17 -1.80 -32.13 -19.46
N THR A 18 -1.46 -33.32 -19.95
CA THR A 18 -1.78 -33.74 -21.32
C THR A 18 -3.20 -34.31 -21.37
N VAL A 19 -4.04 -33.74 -22.25
CA VAL A 19 -5.43 -34.12 -22.43
C VAL A 19 -5.56 -34.83 -23.79
N PRO A 20 -5.81 -36.15 -23.82
CA PRO A 20 -5.74 -36.94 -25.05
C PRO A 20 -6.79 -36.49 -26.08
N GLY A 21 -6.34 -36.31 -27.33
CA GLY A 21 -7.20 -35.84 -28.43
C GLY A 21 -7.65 -34.38 -28.33
N PHE A 22 -7.00 -33.55 -27.51
CA PHE A 22 -7.32 -32.12 -27.37
C PHE A 22 -6.08 -31.22 -27.27
N GLY A 23 -5.13 -31.54 -26.40
CA GLY A 23 -3.86 -30.84 -26.32
C GLY A 23 -3.19 -30.86 -24.95
N VAL A 24 -2.15 -30.05 -24.78
CA VAL A 24 -1.33 -29.98 -23.57
C VAL A 24 -1.61 -28.67 -22.82
N PHE A 25 -2.03 -28.78 -21.56
CA PHE A 25 -2.04 -27.66 -20.62
C PHE A 25 -0.72 -27.62 -19.85
N SER A 26 -0.23 -26.42 -19.54
CA SER A 26 1.01 -26.19 -18.78
C SER A 26 0.89 -24.95 -17.90
N LEU A 27 1.56 -24.94 -16.75
CA LEU A 27 1.73 -23.73 -15.94
C LEU A 27 2.94 -22.93 -16.42
N LYS A 28 2.73 -21.63 -16.58
CA LYS A 28 3.79 -20.67 -16.90
C LYS A 28 3.84 -19.58 -15.84
N ASN A 29 4.99 -19.42 -15.19
CA ASN A 29 5.20 -18.35 -14.22
C ASN A 29 5.04 -16.99 -14.93
N SER A 30 3.99 -16.26 -14.56
CA SER A 30 3.70 -14.92 -15.06
C SER A 30 4.15 -13.87 -14.05
N LYS A 31 4.55 -12.70 -14.56
CA LYS A 31 4.99 -11.58 -13.73
C LYS A 31 3.81 -10.95 -13.00
N ALA A 32 4.11 -10.02 -12.08
CA ALA A 32 3.11 -9.08 -11.58
C ALA A 32 2.50 -8.29 -12.75
N ILE A 33 1.21 -7.97 -12.65
CA ILE A 33 0.46 -7.24 -13.70
C ILE A 33 -0.24 -6.05 -13.05
N ILE A 34 -0.05 -4.86 -13.60
CA ILE A 34 -0.82 -3.68 -13.21
C ILE A 34 -2.19 -3.79 -13.88
N ASN A 35 -3.24 -3.88 -13.09
CA ASN A 35 -4.62 -3.77 -13.57
C ASN A 35 -5.05 -2.30 -13.47
N SER A 36 -5.19 -1.66 -14.63
CA SER A 36 -5.57 -0.25 -14.74
C SER A 36 -7.06 0.01 -14.50
N GLU A 37 -7.92 -1.03 -14.54
CA GLU A 37 -9.38 -0.88 -14.40
C GLU A 37 -9.80 -0.78 -12.93
N ASN A 38 -9.25 -1.64 -12.07
CA ASN A 38 -9.50 -1.64 -10.63
C ASN A 38 -8.48 -0.81 -9.82
N GLY A 39 -7.39 -0.36 -10.47
CA GLY A 39 -6.29 0.35 -9.83
C GLY A 39 -5.49 -0.54 -8.87
N SER A 40 -5.02 -1.70 -9.31
CA SER A 40 -4.20 -2.60 -8.49
C SER A 40 -2.97 -3.17 -9.21
N ILE A 41 -2.07 -3.77 -8.42
CA ILE A 41 -0.97 -4.60 -8.88
C ILE A 41 -1.27 -6.05 -8.44
N LEU A 42 -1.60 -6.89 -9.40
CA LEU A 42 -1.73 -8.33 -9.21
C LEU A 42 -0.33 -8.94 -8.99
N PRO A 43 -0.15 -9.85 -8.01
CA PRO A 43 1.14 -10.48 -7.74
C PRO A 43 1.57 -11.40 -8.90
N PRO A 44 2.86 -11.82 -8.96
CA PRO A 44 3.27 -12.92 -9.85
C PRO A 44 2.47 -14.18 -9.51
N ALA A 45 2.13 -14.96 -10.53
CA ALA A 45 1.28 -16.14 -10.38
C ALA A 45 1.50 -17.13 -11.53
N SER A 46 1.13 -18.40 -11.33
CA SER A 46 1.13 -19.40 -12.40
C SER A 46 -0.05 -19.16 -13.33
N GLU A 47 0.22 -18.75 -14.57
CA GLU A 47 -0.80 -18.62 -15.60
C GLU A 47 -0.90 -19.93 -16.38
N ILE A 48 -2.10 -20.44 -16.61
CA ILE A 48 -2.31 -21.62 -17.44
C ILE A 48 -2.04 -21.25 -18.90
N LYS A 49 -1.32 -22.11 -19.62
CA LYS A 49 -1.14 -22.07 -21.08
C LYS A 49 -1.61 -23.37 -21.69
N PHE A 50 -2.10 -23.29 -22.92
CA PHE A 50 -2.63 -24.41 -23.68
C PHE A 50 -1.95 -24.43 -25.06
N ALA A 51 -1.54 -25.61 -25.49
CA ALA A 51 -1.10 -25.89 -26.86
C ALA A 51 -2.01 -26.97 -27.44
N ILE A 52 -2.56 -26.73 -28.63
CA ILE A 52 -3.39 -27.72 -29.32
C ILE A 52 -2.51 -28.88 -29.79
N ASP A 53 -2.94 -30.09 -29.45
CA ASP A 53 -2.42 -31.33 -30.01
C ASP A 53 -3.57 -32.35 -30.04
N TYR A 54 -3.97 -32.76 -31.24
CA TYR A 54 -5.05 -33.73 -31.44
C TYR A 54 -4.54 -35.16 -31.63
N GLU A 55 -3.23 -35.35 -31.78
CA GLU A 55 -2.59 -36.65 -32.02
C GLU A 55 -2.09 -37.26 -30.71
N VAL A 56 -1.76 -36.43 -29.71
CA VAL A 56 -1.32 -36.88 -28.39
C VAL A 56 -2.36 -37.74 -27.69
N GLN A 57 -1.91 -38.91 -27.23
CA GLN A 57 -2.69 -39.85 -26.42
C GLN A 57 -1.84 -40.32 -25.24
N THR A 58 -2.32 -40.06 -24.03
CA THR A 58 -1.61 -40.32 -22.77
C THR A 58 -2.59 -40.81 -21.71
N ASP A 59 -2.25 -41.92 -21.05
CA ASP A 59 -3.10 -42.56 -20.04
C ASP A 59 -2.95 -41.94 -18.63
N GLU A 60 -1.94 -41.09 -18.40
CA GLU A 60 -1.59 -40.55 -17.06
C GLU A 60 -2.75 -39.78 -16.40
N LEU A 61 -3.36 -38.84 -17.14
CA LEU A 61 -4.51 -38.07 -16.67
C LEU A 61 -5.75 -38.97 -16.45
N ALA A 62 -5.93 -39.99 -17.29
CA ALA A 62 -7.01 -40.95 -17.12
C ALA A 62 -6.81 -41.84 -15.88
N ALA A 63 -5.57 -42.27 -15.61
CA ALA A 63 -5.23 -43.01 -14.40
C ALA A 63 -5.40 -42.15 -13.13
N PHE A 64 -5.03 -40.86 -13.17
CA PHE A 64 -5.28 -39.93 -12.07
C PHE A 64 -6.78 -39.75 -11.79
N ILE A 65 -7.58 -39.45 -12.82
CA ILE A 65 -9.03 -39.27 -12.68
C ILE A 65 -9.72 -40.58 -12.24
N ALA A 66 -9.29 -41.74 -12.75
CA ALA A 66 -9.76 -43.04 -12.30
C ALA A 66 -9.47 -43.27 -10.80
N THR A 67 -8.27 -42.91 -10.34
CA THR A 67 -7.87 -42.98 -8.93
C THR A 67 -8.72 -42.07 -8.06
N GLN A 68 -8.87 -40.78 -8.42
CA GLN A 68 -9.63 -39.80 -7.64
C GLN A 68 -11.14 -40.11 -7.55
N LYS A 69 -11.71 -40.79 -8.55
CA LYS A 69 -13.13 -41.17 -8.59
C LYS A 69 -13.42 -42.62 -8.23
N GLN A 70 -12.40 -43.43 -7.93
CA GLN A 70 -12.52 -44.87 -7.66
C GLN A 70 -13.25 -45.64 -8.78
N MET A 71 -12.94 -45.31 -10.05
CA MET A 71 -13.52 -45.94 -11.25
C MET A 71 -12.47 -46.71 -12.05
N SER A 72 -12.89 -47.48 -13.05
CA SER A 72 -11.95 -48.15 -13.97
C SER A 72 -11.27 -47.14 -14.91
N LEU A 73 -10.05 -47.47 -15.32
CA LEU A 73 -9.24 -46.65 -16.24
C LEU A 73 -9.94 -46.44 -17.60
N GLU A 74 -10.60 -47.47 -18.12
CA GLU A 74 -11.38 -47.38 -19.37
C GLU A 74 -12.65 -46.51 -19.23
N ALA A 75 -13.32 -46.51 -18.07
CA ALA A 75 -14.41 -45.57 -17.81
C ALA A 75 -13.89 -44.12 -17.82
N SER A 76 -12.76 -43.87 -17.14
CA SER A 76 -12.15 -42.53 -17.14
C SER A 76 -11.64 -42.08 -18.50
N LYS A 77 -11.17 -42.98 -19.37
CA LYS A 77 -10.84 -42.68 -20.78
C LYS A 77 -12.07 -42.30 -21.58
N SER A 78 -13.15 -43.07 -21.45
CA SER A 78 -14.43 -42.78 -22.10
C SER A 78 -14.97 -41.39 -21.69
N ASP A 79 -14.97 -41.11 -20.39
CA ASP A 79 -15.39 -39.82 -19.83
C ASP A 79 -14.55 -38.64 -20.32
N LEU A 80 -13.22 -38.78 -20.35
CA LEU A 80 -12.31 -37.79 -20.93
C LEU A 80 -12.63 -37.54 -22.41
N LYS A 81 -12.79 -38.61 -23.19
CA LYS A 81 -13.08 -38.53 -24.63
C LYS A 81 -14.42 -37.85 -24.92
N ILE A 82 -15.47 -38.16 -24.16
CA ILE A 82 -16.78 -37.51 -24.29
C ILE A 82 -16.64 -36.00 -24.04
N GLN A 83 -15.83 -35.60 -23.05
CA GLN A 83 -15.59 -34.20 -22.73
C GLN A 83 -14.76 -33.47 -23.80
N THR A 84 -13.72 -34.11 -24.36
CA THR A 84 -12.89 -33.51 -25.42
C THR A 84 -13.62 -33.44 -26.75
N ASP A 85 -14.42 -34.45 -27.11
CA ASP A 85 -15.32 -34.41 -28.27
C ASP A 85 -16.38 -33.30 -28.12
N PHE A 86 -16.92 -33.08 -26.92
CA PHE A 86 -17.83 -31.96 -26.64
C PHE A 86 -17.13 -30.61 -26.80
N TRP A 87 -15.94 -30.43 -26.20
CA TRP A 87 -15.14 -29.21 -26.34
C TRP A 87 -14.77 -28.92 -27.80
N LYS A 88 -14.35 -29.93 -28.56
CA LYS A 88 -14.01 -29.80 -29.98
C LYS A 88 -15.21 -29.36 -30.82
N LYS A 89 -16.37 -29.99 -30.62
CA LYS A 89 -17.63 -29.60 -31.30
C LYS A 89 -18.07 -28.18 -30.91
N LYS A 90 -17.99 -27.82 -29.64
CA LYS A 90 -18.34 -26.47 -29.17
C LYS A 90 -17.41 -25.41 -29.77
N LEU A 91 -16.10 -25.62 -29.74
CA LEU A 91 -15.12 -24.70 -30.34
C LEU A 91 -15.31 -24.56 -31.86
N GLN A 92 -15.69 -25.64 -32.56
CA GLN A 92 -16.01 -25.59 -34.00
C GLN A 92 -17.33 -24.84 -34.31
N ALA A 93 -18.31 -24.85 -33.40
CA ALA A 93 -19.61 -24.22 -33.61
C ALA A 93 -19.66 -22.74 -33.16
N GLU A 94 -19.12 -22.45 -31.97
CA GLU A 94 -19.18 -21.13 -31.34
C GLU A 94 -17.91 -20.29 -31.58
N GLN A 95 -16.82 -20.88 -32.09
CA GLN A 95 -15.46 -20.30 -32.20
C GLN A 95 -14.83 -19.84 -30.87
N ILE A 96 -15.60 -19.85 -29.78
CA ILE A 96 -15.19 -19.54 -28.42
C ILE A 96 -15.60 -20.70 -27.51
N LEU A 97 -14.69 -21.10 -26.62
CA LEU A 97 -14.89 -22.15 -25.63
C LEU A 97 -14.34 -21.70 -24.28
N GLU A 98 -15.24 -21.39 -23.34
CA GLU A 98 -14.89 -21.25 -21.94
C GLU A 98 -14.81 -22.63 -21.27
N ILE A 99 -13.69 -22.92 -20.61
CA ILE A 99 -13.49 -24.12 -19.80
C ILE A 99 -13.33 -23.68 -18.34
N GLN A 100 -14.33 -24.00 -17.52
CA GLN A 100 -14.35 -23.64 -16.10
C GLN A 100 -13.05 -24.05 -15.41
N SER A 101 -12.50 -23.13 -14.61
CA SER A 101 -11.25 -23.24 -13.88
C SER A 101 -9.95 -23.26 -14.71
N LEU A 102 -9.99 -23.51 -16.03
CA LEU A 102 -8.79 -23.50 -16.89
C LEU A 102 -8.61 -22.20 -17.69
N GLY A 103 -9.69 -21.66 -18.27
CA GLY A 103 -9.67 -20.41 -19.05
C GLY A 103 -10.50 -20.47 -20.34
N THR A 104 -10.30 -19.50 -21.22
CA THR A 104 -11.06 -19.35 -22.47
C THR A 104 -10.17 -19.59 -23.70
N ILE A 105 -10.57 -20.53 -24.56
CA ILE A 105 -10.04 -20.72 -25.90
C ILE A 105 -10.92 -19.93 -26.88
N PHE A 106 -10.32 -19.24 -27.86
CA PHE A 106 -11.05 -18.54 -28.91
C PHE A 106 -10.28 -18.55 -30.22
N ILE A 107 -11.00 -18.55 -31.35
CA ILE A 107 -10.40 -18.50 -32.69
C ILE A 107 -10.56 -17.07 -33.23
N GLU A 108 -9.44 -16.46 -33.60
CA GLU A 108 -9.35 -15.08 -34.11
C GLU A 108 -8.44 -15.08 -35.35
N GLU A 109 -8.89 -14.49 -36.46
CA GLU A 109 -8.19 -14.51 -37.75
C GLU A 109 -7.71 -15.92 -38.22
N GLY A 110 -8.46 -16.97 -37.86
CA GLY A 110 -8.11 -18.37 -38.14
C GLY A 110 -7.05 -18.99 -37.22
N HIS A 111 -6.44 -18.20 -36.34
CA HIS A 111 -5.49 -18.65 -35.33
C HIS A 111 -6.23 -18.97 -34.03
N THR A 112 -5.80 -19.99 -33.27
CA THR A 112 -6.40 -20.27 -31.96
C THR A 112 -5.59 -19.63 -30.85
N HIS A 113 -6.27 -18.79 -30.07
CA HIS A 113 -5.74 -18.08 -28.91
C HIS A 113 -6.30 -18.68 -27.62
N PHE A 114 -5.53 -18.58 -26.54
CA PHE A 114 -5.93 -19.05 -25.22
C PHE A 114 -5.61 -18.01 -24.14
N LYS A 115 -6.65 -17.62 -23.41
CA LYS A 115 -6.60 -16.80 -22.20
C LYS A 115 -6.80 -17.72 -21.00
N GLY A 116 -5.69 -18.23 -20.47
CA GLY A 116 -5.71 -19.10 -19.29
C GLY A 116 -5.98 -18.32 -18.00
N ASN A 117 -6.53 -19.01 -17.01
CA ASN A 117 -6.72 -18.44 -15.68
C ASN A 117 -5.36 -18.31 -14.95
N ARG A 118 -5.30 -17.36 -14.01
CA ARG A 118 -4.23 -17.31 -13.00
C ARG A 118 -4.58 -18.29 -11.89
N VAL A 119 -3.68 -19.23 -11.60
CA VAL A 119 -3.76 -20.09 -10.42
C VAL A 119 -3.28 -19.30 -9.20
N GLU A 120 -3.91 -19.55 -8.04
CA GLU A 120 -3.73 -18.77 -6.81
C GLU A 120 -2.26 -18.68 -6.35
N ALA A 121 -1.90 -17.54 -5.77
CA ALA A 121 -0.51 -17.19 -5.39
C ALA A 121 0.06 -17.98 -4.18
N GLY A 122 -0.62 -19.05 -3.74
CA GLY A 122 -0.19 -19.92 -2.62
C GLY A 122 0.97 -20.86 -2.94
N HIS A 123 1.52 -20.83 -4.16
CA HIS A 123 2.73 -21.58 -4.50
C HIS A 123 3.97 -20.93 -3.86
N PRO A 124 4.91 -21.69 -3.25
CA PRO A 124 6.07 -21.13 -2.54
C PRO A 124 6.89 -20.10 -3.33
N ASP A 125 7.05 -20.33 -4.64
CA ASP A 125 7.75 -19.45 -5.60
C ASP A 125 7.24 -18.00 -5.65
N PHE A 126 6.01 -17.74 -5.20
CA PHE A 126 5.41 -16.40 -5.19
C PHE A 126 5.53 -15.68 -3.83
N TYR A 127 6.24 -16.29 -2.86
CA TYR A 127 6.59 -15.71 -1.56
C TYR A 127 5.42 -15.14 -0.73
N GLY A 128 4.18 -15.56 -1.01
CA GLY A 128 2.97 -15.06 -0.35
C GLY A 128 2.63 -13.60 -0.69
N LEU A 129 3.05 -13.10 -1.86
CA LEU A 129 2.72 -11.73 -2.29
C LEU A 129 1.23 -11.56 -2.58
N GLU A 130 0.60 -10.56 -1.94
CA GLU A 130 -0.82 -10.22 -2.08
C GLU A 130 -1.07 -9.18 -3.21
N GLU A 131 -2.34 -8.92 -3.53
CA GLU A 131 -2.74 -7.88 -4.48
C GLU A 131 -2.67 -6.49 -3.84
N ILE A 132 -1.86 -5.58 -4.42
CA ILE A 132 -1.67 -4.22 -3.89
C ILE A 132 -2.63 -3.27 -4.60
N ARG A 133 -3.64 -2.75 -3.90
CA ARG A 133 -4.65 -1.83 -4.47
C ARG A 133 -4.29 -0.39 -4.15
N PHE A 134 -4.23 0.48 -5.16
CA PHE A 134 -3.84 1.89 -4.98
C PHE A 134 -4.86 2.71 -4.16
N SER A 135 -6.11 2.24 -4.06
CA SER A 135 -7.12 2.77 -3.15
C SER A 135 -6.69 2.71 -1.68
N ASP A 136 -5.94 1.67 -1.32
CA ASP A 136 -5.72 1.31 0.08
C ASP A 136 -4.46 2.04 0.60
N ILE A 137 -3.49 2.28 -0.29
CA ILE A 137 -2.34 3.17 -0.08
C ILE A 137 -2.77 4.62 0.16
N ASN A 138 -3.70 5.16 -0.65
CA ASN A 138 -4.14 6.56 -0.55
C ASN A 138 -4.89 6.88 0.74
N ASN A 139 -5.55 5.90 1.35
CA ASN A 139 -6.19 6.04 2.65
C ASN A 139 -5.19 6.03 3.82
N GLY A 140 -3.89 5.86 3.53
CA GLY A 140 -2.82 6.02 4.48
C GLY A 140 -3.01 5.13 5.70
N GLU A 141 -3.24 3.83 5.48
CA GLU A 141 -3.42 2.89 6.58
C GLU A 141 -2.26 3.06 7.55
N LYS A 142 -2.59 3.57 8.75
CA LYS A 142 -1.67 3.64 9.86
C LYS A 142 -1.43 2.21 10.26
N VAL A 143 -0.39 1.61 9.67
CA VAL A 143 0.12 0.28 10.00
C VAL A 143 0.07 0.19 11.50
N LYS A 144 -0.87 -0.61 12.01
CA LYS A 144 -0.95 -0.91 13.43
C LYS A 144 0.19 -1.88 13.67
N THR A 145 1.41 -1.32 13.74
CA THR A 145 2.57 -1.93 14.38
C THR A 145 2.00 -2.60 15.59
N LEU A 146 2.02 -3.94 15.61
CA LEU A 146 1.19 -4.70 16.51
C LEU A 146 1.78 -4.50 17.90
N GLU A 147 1.32 -3.44 18.56
CA GLU A 147 1.77 -3.02 19.88
C GLU A 147 1.30 -4.11 20.83
N LYS A 148 2.19 -5.09 21.00
CA LYS A 148 2.21 -6.00 22.12
C LYS A 148 2.49 -5.16 23.38
N ARG A 149 1.54 -4.32 23.77
CA ARG A 149 1.48 -3.64 25.07
C ARG A 149 1.16 -4.68 26.14
N GLU A 150 2.07 -5.64 26.28
CA GLU A 150 2.39 -6.17 27.59
C GLU A 150 2.68 -4.95 28.45
N LYS A 151 1.78 -4.70 29.40
CA LYS A 151 1.83 -3.51 30.25
C LYS A 151 2.92 -3.69 31.30
N ASP A 152 4.16 -3.62 30.83
CA ASP A 152 5.39 -3.70 31.60
C ASP A 152 5.55 -2.42 32.44
N TYR A 153 4.64 -2.23 33.40
CA TYR A 153 4.71 -1.20 34.44
C TYR A 153 5.78 -1.62 35.45
N LYS A 154 7.02 -1.64 34.98
CA LYS A 154 8.21 -2.00 35.74
C LYS A 154 8.50 -0.87 36.72
N PHE A 155 7.90 -0.98 37.90
CA PHE A 155 8.25 -0.18 39.08
C PHE A 155 9.77 -0.20 39.27
N ASN A 156 10.42 0.90 38.93
CA ASN A 156 11.85 1.05 39.14
C ASN A 156 12.11 1.16 40.66
N LYS A 157 13.29 0.69 41.12
CA LYS A 157 13.66 0.75 42.55
C LYS A 157 13.64 2.19 43.11
N SER A 158 13.71 3.19 42.23
CA SER A 158 13.54 4.61 42.54
C SER A 158 12.20 4.96 43.22
N ILE A 159 11.10 4.26 42.92
CA ILE A 159 9.80 4.51 43.60
C ILE A 159 9.90 4.18 45.10
N LEU A 160 10.63 3.13 45.48
CA LEU A 160 10.81 2.79 46.91
C LEU A 160 11.71 3.83 47.60
N TRP A 161 12.73 4.32 46.89
CA TRP A 161 13.58 5.42 47.36
C TRP A 161 12.86 6.76 47.53
N ILE A 162 11.81 7.06 46.74
CA ILE A 162 11.08 8.32 46.91
C ILE A 162 10.32 8.37 48.25
N PHE A 163 9.74 7.24 48.68
CA PHE A 163 9.10 7.14 50.01
C PHE A 163 10.12 7.26 51.15
N LEU A 164 11.30 6.65 51.00
CA LEU A 164 12.41 6.76 51.97
C LEU A 164 12.86 8.22 52.19
N LEU A 165 12.79 9.07 51.16
CA LEU A 165 13.18 10.48 51.22
C LEU A 165 12.03 11.40 51.66
N ILE A 166 10.78 11.11 51.24
CA ILE A 166 9.60 11.91 51.58
C ILE A 166 9.28 11.87 53.09
N ILE A 167 9.39 10.71 53.74
CA ILE A 167 9.06 10.54 55.17
C ILE A 167 9.90 11.47 56.09
N PRO A 168 11.25 11.49 56.04
CA PRO A 168 12.05 12.39 56.88
C PRO A 168 11.84 13.87 56.52
N VAL A 169 11.59 14.21 55.26
CA VAL A 169 11.28 15.60 54.85
C VAL A 169 9.96 16.07 55.48
N LEU A 170 8.91 15.23 55.50
CA LEU A 170 7.68 15.54 56.22
C LEU A 170 7.90 15.69 57.74
N GLY A 171 8.75 14.83 58.33
CA GLY A 171 9.13 14.94 59.74
C GLY A 171 9.81 16.27 60.08
N ILE A 172 10.76 16.71 59.25
CA ILE A 172 11.45 18.00 59.41
C ILE A 172 10.46 19.17 59.24
N ILE A 173 9.55 19.12 58.27
CA ILE A 173 8.52 20.15 58.07
C ILE A 173 7.59 20.23 59.29
N TYR A 174 7.13 19.09 59.82
CA TYR A 174 6.29 19.04 61.02
C TYR A 174 7.01 19.58 62.27
N PHE A 175 8.28 19.22 62.45
CA PHE A 175 9.12 19.76 63.53
C PHE A 175 9.33 21.28 63.39
N ALA A 176 9.61 21.75 62.18
CA ALA A 176 9.76 23.18 61.88
C ALA A 176 8.47 23.98 62.13
N PHE A 177 7.29 23.39 61.91
CA PHE A 177 6.01 24.00 62.25
C PHE A 177 5.70 24.00 63.76
N THR A 178 6.04 22.92 64.47
CA THR A 178 5.75 22.78 65.91
C THR A 178 6.72 23.54 66.81
N GLN A 179 7.94 23.83 66.35
CA GLN A 179 8.98 24.54 67.13
C GLN A 179 9.45 25.86 66.50
N GLN A 180 8.56 26.60 65.80
CA GLN A 180 8.90 27.89 65.18
C GLN A 180 9.51 28.91 66.16
N GLU A 181 9.03 28.98 67.41
CA GLU A 181 9.56 29.87 68.46
C GLU A 181 11.04 29.58 68.79
N LEU A 182 11.45 28.30 68.81
CA LEU A 182 12.83 27.88 69.09
C LEU A 182 13.76 28.03 67.88
N LEU A 183 13.23 27.92 66.66
CA LEU A 183 14.01 27.91 65.42
C LEU A 183 14.16 29.28 64.74
N PHE A 184 13.22 30.20 64.95
CA PHE A 184 13.19 31.49 64.22
C PHE A 184 13.04 32.74 65.10
N GLY A 185 12.73 32.59 66.39
CA GLY A 185 12.55 33.74 67.29
C GLY A 185 11.34 34.63 66.95
N LYS A 186 11.23 35.77 67.65
CA LYS A 186 10.03 36.60 67.63
C LYS A 186 10.08 37.66 66.52
N LYS A 187 9.05 37.66 65.67
CA LYS A 187 8.94 38.51 64.46
C LYS A 187 8.60 39.97 64.79
N SER A 188 8.98 40.90 63.92
CA SER A 188 8.83 42.35 64.14
C SER A 188 8.34 43.15 62.92
N PHE A 189 7.47 44.12 63.19
CA PHE A 189 6.98 45.24 62.34
C PHE A 189 6.07 44.94 61.13
N ASN A 190 5.40 46.00 60.64
CA ASN A 190 4.29 45.95 59.68
C ASN A 190 4.20 47.22 58.78
N LYS A 191 3.28 47.24 57.80
CA LYS A 191 3.38 47.97 56.51
C LYS A 191 2.59 49.31 56.38
N VAL A 192 2.98 50.20 55.45
CA VAL A 192 2.35 51.52 55.13
C VAL A 192 2.33 51.81 53.60
N SER A 193 1.43 52.68 53.09
CA SER A 193 1.29 53.09 51.66
C SER A 193 0.56 54.44 51.45
N VAL A 194 0.80 55.19 50.34
CA VAL A 194 0.22 56.55 50.05
C VAL A 194 -0.06 56.79 48.53
N GLN A 195 -0.93 57.76 48.16
CA GLN A 195 -1.35 58.19 46.79
C GLN A 195 -1.49 59.75 46.66
N THR A 196 -1.43 60.35 45.45
CA THR A 196 -1.68 61.81 45.19
C THR A 196 -2.12 62.17 43.74
N SER A 197 -2.79 63.34 43.54
CA SER A 197 -3.28 63.95 42.25
C SER A 197 -3.18 65.51 42.29
N THR A 198 -3.47 66.38 41.30
CA THR A 198 -4.10 66.29 39.94
C THR A 198 -3.30 67.15 38.89
N HIS A 199 -3.71 68.13 38.05
CA HIS A 199 -4.96 68.86 37.66
C HIS A 199 -4.91 69.38 36.18
N ARG A 200 -5.65 70.44 35.74
CA ARG A 200 -5.83 70.81 34.29
C ARG A 200 -6.24 72.27 33.96
N ILE A 201 -5.74 72.80 32.82
CA ILE A 201 -6.24 73.93 31.97
C ILE A 201 -5.89 73.57 30.49
N VAL A 202 -6.60 73.82 29.35
CA VAL A 202 -7.85 74.52 28.90
C VAL A 202 -7.65 75.85 28.11
N LYS A 203 -7.90 75.83 26.78
CA LYS A 203 -8.22 77.00 25.91
C LYS A 203 -8.82 76.56 24.55
N ASP A 204 -9.93 77.16 24.13
CA ASP A 204 -10.55 77.03 22.79
C ASP A 204 -9.91 78.05 21.78
N THR A 205 -10.19 78.12 20.47
CA THR A 205 -11.30 77.60 19.62
C THR A 205 -10.83 77.47 18.15
N ILE A 206 -11.72 76.98 17.25
CA ILE A 206 -11.79 77.13 15.76
C ILE A 206 -11.70 75.82 14.93
N LYS A 207 -12.77 75.62 14.15
CA LYS A 207 -13.02 74.69 13.03
C LYS A 207 -12.00 73.59 12.69
N VAL A 208 -12.38 72.39 13.14
CA VAL A 208 -12.53 71.16 12.34
C VAL A 208 -12.40 71.34 10.80
N MET A 209 -11.45 70.63 10.21
CA MET A 209 -11.62 69.97 8.90
C MET A 209 -11.01 68.57 9.00
N VAL A 210 -11.77 67.53 8.62
CA VAL A 210 -11.41 66.14 8.92
C VAL A 210 -10.74 65.47 7.72
N HIS A 211 -9.45 65.14 7.87
CA HIS A 211 -8.80 64.10 7.08
C HIS A 211 -8.07 63.10 8.00
N THR A 212 -8.51 61.85 7.91
CA THR A 212 -8.05 60.68 8.67
C THR A 212 -6.71 60.14 8.10
N PRO A 213 -6.04 59.15 8.75
CA PRO A 213 -4.73 59.46 9.32
C PRO A 213 -3.53 59.00 8.48
N LYS A 214 -2.37 59.51 8.90
CA LYS A 214 -1.02 59.15 8.45
C LYS A 214 -0.78 57.64 8.46
N THR A 215 -0.11 57.14 7.44
CA THR A 215 0.81 56.00 7.57
C THR A 215 2.14 56.48 8.15
N PRO A 216 2.55 56.03 9.35
CA PRO A 216 3.97 55.75 9.62
C PRO A 216 4.33 54.41 8.91
N VAL A 217 5.59 54.00 8.75
CA VAL A 217 6.84 54.33 9.44
C VAL A 217 7.95 54.54 8.41
N SER A 218 8.83 55.53 8.65
CA SER A 218 10.16 55.56 8.04
C SER A 218 11.11 54.73 8.91
N ASP A 219 11.72 53.67 8.39
CA ASP A 219 12.96 53.14 9.00
C ASP A 219 13.99 52.68 7.96
N SER A 220 14.94 53.58 7.74
CA SER A 220 16.39 53.37 7.67
C SER A 220 16.99 52.11 7.02
N LEU A 221 17.97 52.38 6.14
CA LEU A 221 19.19 51.58 5.95
C LEU A 221 19.03 50.14 5.39
N LYS A 222 19.18 50.01 4.05
CA LYS A 222 20.44 49.47 3.48
C LYS A 222 20.51 49.53 1.94
N LYS A 223 21.77 49.58 1.46
CA LYS A 223 22.25 49.31 0.08
C LYS A 223 21.95 50.39 -0.98
N ASP A 224 22.81 51.40 -0.94
CA ASP A 224 23.32 52.11 -2.12
C ASP A 224 24.00 51.13 -3.11
N SER A 225 24.14 51.57 -4.38
CA SER A 225 25.09 51.09 -5.40
C SER A 225 24.90 49.70 -6.02
N LEU A 226 25.07 49.49 -7.35
CA LEU A 226 25.12 50.40 -8.52
C LEU A 226 25.03 49.53 -9.81
N VAL A 227 24.97 50.15 -11.00
CA VAL A 227 25.14 49.54 -12.36
C VAL A 227 24.04 48.57 -12.88
N LYS A 228 23.27 49.06 -13.86
CA LYS A 228 22.93 48.34 -15.12
C LYS A 228 24.00 48.72 -16.17
N PRO A 229 24.20 48.03 -17.32
CA PRO A 229 23.31 47.03 -17.94
C PRO A 229 24.00 45.78 -18.55
N ALA A 230 23.19 44.84 -19.05
CA ALA A 230 23.55 44.01 -20.22
C ALA A 230 22.27 43.63 -20.98
N VAL A 231 22.23 43.84 -22.30
CA VAL A 231 21.13 43.39 -23.17
C VAL A 231 21.65 42.29 -24.07
N GLN A 232 21.06 41.09 -24.00
CA GLN A 232 21.25 40.05 -25.00
C GLN A 232 20.01 39.16 -25.10
N GLY A 233 19.11 39.52 -26.02
CA GLY A 233 17.98 38.67 -26.40
C GLY A 233 18.47 37.50 -27.25
N THR A 234 18.43 36.29 -26.71
CA THR A 234 18.85 35.08 -27.43
C THR A 234 17.65 34.41 -28.09
N LYS A 235 17.82 34.00 -29.35
CA LYS A 235 16.75 33.58 -30.27
C LYS A 235 16.10 32.26 -29.84
N THR A 236 14.78 32.14 -30.04
CA THR A 236 14.06 30.87 -30.05
C THR A 236 14.35 30.09 -31.33
N VAL A 237 14.60 28.78 -31.21
CA VAL A 237 14.67 27.81 -32.32
C VAL A 237 14.03 26.50 -31.85
N PRO A 238 13.13 25.86 -32.62
CA PRO A 238 12.39 24.68 -32.18
C PRO A 238 13.03 23.33 -32.60
N ALA A 239 12.82 22.33 -31.73
CA ALA A 239 12.61 20.90 -32.00
C ALA A 239 13.53 20.10 -32.95
N THR A 240 14.06 18.99 -32.44
CA THR A 240 14.19 17.73 -33.21
C THR A 240 13.91 16.53 -32.29
N ARG A 241 13.19 15.52 -32.79
CA ARG A 241 13.00 14.23 -32.11
C ARG A 241 14.03 13.24 -32.66
N ASN A 242 14.86 12.65 -31.80
CA ASN A 242 15.70 11.50 -32.17
C ASN A 242 15.08 10.20 -31.64
N ASN A 243 14.97 9.20 -32.52
CA ASN A 243 14.26 7.96 -32.27
C ASN A 243 15.16 6.77 -32.67
N THR A 244 15.81 6.13 -31.71
CA THR A 244 16.84 5.10 -31.94
C THR A 244 16.30 3.69 -31.71
N LYS A 245 16.02 2.97 -32.81
CA LYS A 245 15.70 1.54 -32.81
C LYS A 245 16.98 0.72 -32.55
N ASN A 246 17.08 0.02 -31.42
CA ASN A 246 18.11 -1.02 -31.26
C ASN A 246 17.62 -2.35 -31.84
N LYS A 247 18.35 -2.85 -32.84
CA LYS A 247 18.08 -4.11 -33.54
C LYS A 247 19.14 -5.13 -33.15
N TRP A 248 18.79 -6.09 -32.29
CA TRP A 248 19.66 -7.24 -32.01
C TRP A 248 19.36 -8.37 -33.00
N GLN A 249 20.40 -9.03 -33.49
CA GLN A 249 20.30 -10.25 -34.30
C GLN A 249 21.29 -11.30 -33.78
N LYS A 250 20.78 -12.54 -33.73
CA LYS A 250 21.48 -13.84 -33.75
C LYS A 250 22.95 -13.87 -33.32
#